data_AF-A0AAN9B9J2-F1
#
_entry.id   AF-A0AAN9B9J2-F1
#
_cell.length_a   1.000
_cell.length_b   1.000
_cell.length_c   1.000
_cell.angle_alpha   90.00
_cell.angle_beta   90.00
_cell.angle_gamma   90.00
#
_symmetry.space_group_name_H-M   'P 1'
#
loop_
_entity.id
_entity.type
_entity.pdbx_description
1 polymer ?
#
loop_
_entity_poly.entity_id
_entity_poly.type
_entity_poly.pdbx_seq_one_letter_code
_entity_poly.pdbx_strand_id
1 'polypeptide(L)'
;MLKVVNQRVIADIDDEEDDDGLLEPALAVDDIADDAFDLNVPPTTGNEYLRRVREEAKKCPKVVVANELDTSVYRHKQTVKVQPKDTMPAPKGFSPSGTWVKMQVAHFVTLRQKILRFKALMAKKDVGIPNVKLPQHNDAESWCRLCFGRLQLKTTGEDGSSETSSLQNDGNGTPPLLSIIARMDQPTVIKVLEYHVNWLEATGFTRRQGQWFYSLLASLQKPLTPESCSWLRHLARISSILRATLKSPEEEVLHELNLLICLVANYFDQRDLADKT
;
A
#
# COMPACT_ATOMS: atom_id res chain seq x y z
N MET A 1 -20.51 -19.91 46.81
CA MET A 1 -21.56 -20.24 45.82
C MET A 1 -22.37 -18.97 45.57
N LEU A 2 -21.93 -18.14 44.64
CA LEU A 2 -22.53 -16.84 44.32
C LEU A 2 -23.02 -16.91 42.87
N LYS A 3 -24.34 -16.96 42.68
CA LYS A 3 -24.98 -16.86 41.36
C LYS A 3 -24.96 -15.40 40.94
N VAL A 4 -24.13 -15.07 39.95
CA VAL A 4 -24.21 -13.78 39.25
C VAL A 4 -25.41 -13.86 38.31
N VAL A 5 -26.51 -13.23 38.70
CA VAL A 5 -27.69 -13.03 37.87
C VAL A 5 -27.32 -11.97 36.83
N ASN A 6 -27.15 -12.39 35.58
CA ASN A 6 -26.84 -11.50 34.47
C ASN A 6 -28.17 -11.00 33.88
N GLN A 7 -28.70 -9.93 34.45
CA GLN A 7 -29.91 -9.26 33.97
C GLN A 7 -29.53 -8.42 32.75
N ARG A 8 -29.75 -8.98 31.55
CA ARG A 8 -29.63 -8.22 30.30
C ARG A 8 -30.79 -7.22 30.25
N VAL A 9 -30.48 -5.97 30.52
CA VAL A 9 -31.32 -4.82 30.19
C VAL A 9 -31.39 -4.76 28.66
N ILE A 10 -32.57 -5.01 28.11
CA ILE A 10 -32.88 -4.71 26.72
C ILE A 10 -33.09 -3.20 26.69
N ALA A 11 -32.10 -2.48 26.19
CA ALA A 11 -32.28 -1.07 25.85
C ALA A 11 -32.94 -1.05 24.48
N ASP A 12 -34.16 -0.51 24.42
CA ASP A 12 -34.81 -0.11 23.18
C ASP A 12 -33.94 0.98 22.54
N ILE A 13 -33.28 0.63 21.44
CA ILE A 13 -32.56 1.57 20.59
C ILE A 13 -33.60 2.03 19.56
N ASP A 14 -34.13 3.24 19.77
CA ASP A 14 -34.87 3.98 18.75
C ASP A 14 -33.87 4.31 17.62
N ASP A 15 -33.90 3.49 16.56
CA ASP A 15 -33.19 3.70 15.30
C ASP A 15 -33.99 4.72 14.45
N GLU A 16 -33.83 6.03 14.71
CA GLU A 16 -34.07 7.05 13.67
C GLU A 16 -32.73 7.56 13.13
N GLU A 17 -32.66 7.60 11.79
CA GLU A 17 -31.63 8.21 10.92
C GLU A 17 -30.36 7.37 10.59
N ASP A 18 -30.47 6.57 9.52
CA ASP A 18 -29.57 6.54 8.34
C ASP A 18 -29.81 5.22 7.56
N ASP A 19 -30.84 5.19 6.70
CA ASP A 19 -31.11 4.04 5.82
C ASP A 19 -30.26 4.14 4.54
N ASP A 20 -29.08 3.51 4.57
CA ASP A 20 -28.08 3.43 3.48
C ASP A 20 -28.57 2.63 2.24
N GLY A 21 -29.89 2.55 1.98
CA GLY A 21 -30.47 1.81 0.85
C GLY A 21 -30.21 0.30 0.89
N LEU A 22 -29.85 -0.25 2.05
CA LEU A 22 -29.66 -1.68 2.22
C LEU A 22 -31.04 -2.34 2.34
N LEU A 23 -31.48 -2.98 1.24
CA LEU A 23 -32.79 -3.62 1.05
C LEU A 23 -33.93 -2.66 0.67
N GLU A 24 -33.69 -1.81 -0.33
CA GLU A 24 -34.76 -1.00 -0.93
C GLU A 24 -35.97 -1.87 -1.36
N PRO A 25 -37.21 -1.43 -1.09
CA PRO A 25 -38.40 -2.15 -1.49
C PRO A 25 -38.48 -2.36 -3.01
N ALA A 26 -38.35 -3.61 -3.46
CA ALA A 26 -38.45 -3.96 -4.88
C ALA A 26 -39.89 -3.92 -5.43
N LEU A 27 -40.90 -3.95 -4.54
CA LEU A 27 -42.32 -3.95 -4.88
C LEU A 27 -43.01 -2.79 -4.17
N ALA A 28 -43.76 -2.01 -4.93
CA ALA A 28 -44.67 -1.02 -4.39
C ALA A 28 -45.81 -1.73 -3.65
N VAL A 29 -46.12 -1.24 -2.45
CA VAL A 29 -47.22 -1.75 -1.64
C VAL A 29 -48.07 -0.57 -1.20
N ASP A 30 -49.37 -0.66 -1.44
CA ASP A 30 -50.31 0.42 -1.14
C ASP A 30 -50.74 0.35 0.34
N ASP A 31 -50.11 1.14 1.19
CA ASP A 31 -50.39 1.17 2.64
C ASP A 31 -51.69 1.94 3.02
N ILE A 32 -52.51 2.34 2.04
CA ILE A 32 -53.66 3.27 2.20
C ILE A 32 -55.02 2.55 2.40
N ALA A 33 -55.10 1.44 3.13
CA ALA A 33 -56.41 0.85 3.45
C ALA A 33 -56.56 0.57 4.94
N ASP A 34 -57.53 1.23 5.57
CA ASP A 34 -58.00 1.02 6.96
C ASP A 34 -58.82 -0.28 7.13
N ASP A 35 -58.81 -1.15 6.12
CA ASP A 35 -59.54 -2.41 6.15
C ASP A 35 -58.72 -3.45 6.92
N ALA A 36 -59.13 -3.75 8.15
CA ALA A 36 -58.60 -4.89 8.89
C ALA A 36 -58.79 -6.18 8.06
N PHE A 37 -57.71 -6.72 7.50
CA PHE A 37 -57.75 -7.95 6.70
C PHE A 37 -57.96 -9.17 7.60
N ASP A 38 -58.89 -10.06 7.24
CA ASP A 38 -59.08 -11.34 7.96
C ASP A 38 -57.93 -12.30 7.64
N LEU A 39 -57.07 -12.54 8.63
CA LEU A 39 -55.92 -13.44 8.53
C LEU A 39 -56.32 -14.91 8.38
N ASN A 40 -57.57 -15.28 8.63
CA ASN A 40 -58.06 -16.66 8.49
C ASN A 40 -58.47 -17.04 7.07
N VAL A 41 -58.57 -16.06 6.15
CA VAL A 41 -58.87 -16.28 4.74
C VAL A 41 -57.63 -16.01 3.89
N PRO A 42 -57.29 -16.84 2.90
CA PRO A 42 -56.15 -16.58 2.01
C PRO A 42 -56.26 -15.21 1.30
N PRO A 43 -55.15 -14.48 1.11
CA PRO A 43 -55.18 -13.20 0.41
C PRO A 43 -55.57 -13.39 -1.05
N THR A 44 -56.37 -12.47 -1.56
CA THR A 44 -56.93 -12.53 -2.92
C THR A 44 -56.16 -11.68 -3.93
N THR A 45 -55.28 -10.80 -3.45
CA THR A 45 -54.42 -9.94 -4.28
C THR A 45 -52.97 -9.98 -3.81
N GLY A 46 -52.03 -9.71 -4.73
CA GLY A 46 -50.60 -9.64 -4.39
C GLY A 46 -50.27 -8.51 -3.41
N ASN A 47 -50.96 -7.38 -3.51
CA ASN A 47 -50.79 -6.22 -2.63
C ASN A 47 -51.26 -6.52 -1.19
N GLU A 48 -52.39 -7.21 -1.05
CA GLU A 48 -52.89 -7.72 0.24
C GLU A 48 -51.92 -8.71 0.88
N TYR A 49 -51.38 -9.64 0.10
CA TYR A 49 -50.36 -10.58 0.56
C TYR A 49 -49.12 -9.84 1.11
N LEU A 50 -48.57 -8.88 0.36
CA LEU A 50 -47.37 -8.15 0.78
C LEU A 50 -47.58 -7.32 2.05
N ARG A 51 -48.77 -6.76 2.26
CA ARG A 51 -49.13 -6.07 3.51
C ARG A 51 -49.15 -7.04 4.70
N ARG A 52 -49.80 -8.19 4.56
CA ARG A 52 -49.82 -9.22 5.61
C ARG A 52 -48.42 -9.71 5.97
N VAL A 53 -47.56 -9.89 4.96
CA VAL A 53 -46.14 -10.25 5.17
C VAL A 53 -45.38 -9.14 5.90
N ARG A 54 -45.61 -7.85 5.58
CA ARG A 54 -45.01 -6.74 6.32
C ARG A 54 -45.45 -6.72 7.78
N GLU A 55 -46.73 -6.96 8.07
CA GLU A 55 -47.25 -7.05 9.43
C GLU A 55 -46.73 -8.26 10.21
N GLU A 56 -46.63 -9.42 9.56
CA GLU A 56 -46.03 -10.62 10.14
C GLU A 56 -44.54 -10.39 10.44
N ALA A 57 -43.80 -9.81 9.50
CA ALA A 57 -42.40 -9.47 9.69
C ALA A 57 -42.19 -8.46 10.82
N LYS A 58 -43.09 -7.47 11.00
CA LYS A 58 -43.09 -6.55 12.15
C LYS A 58 -43.27 -7.25 13.50
N LYS A 59 -43.96 -8.41 13.52
CA LYS A 59 -44.13 -9.23 14.73
C LYS A 59 -42.92 -10.11 15.01
N CYS A 60 -42.11 -10.40 14.00
CA CYS A 60 -40.89 -11.15 14.16
C CYS A 60 -39.77 -10.26 14.76
N PRO A 61 -38.93 -10.81 15.65
CA PRO A 61 -37.76 -10.09 16.15
C PRO A 61 -36.79 -9.77 14.99
N LYS A 62 -36.35 -8.51 14.90
CA LYS A 62 -35.40 -8.02 13.86
C LYS A 62 -34.07 -8.79 13.87
N VAL A 63 -33.62 -9.22 15.04
CA VAL A 63 -32.40 -10.00 15.22
C VAL A 63 -32.69 -11.17 16.16
N VAL A 64 -32.29 -12.38 15.73
CA VAL A 64 -32.35 -13.60 16.54
C VAL A 64 -30.95 -14.17 16.73
N VAL A 65 -30.63 -14.61 17.94
CA VAL A 65 -29.34 -15.23 18.27
C VAL A 65 -29.59 -16.62 18.83
N ALA A 66 -29.08 -17.64 18.13
CA ALA A 66 -29.15 -19.03 18.58
C ALA A 66 -28.08 -19.32 19.64
N ASN A 67 -28.45 -19.21 20.92
CA ASN A 67 -27.53 -19.33 22.06
C ASN A 67 -27.05 -20.77 22.34
N GLU A 68 -27.72 -21.78 21.78
CA GLU A 68 -27.48 -23.20 22.10
C GLU A 68 -26.57 -23.92 21.09
N LEU A 69 -26.05 -23.21 20.09
CA LEU A 69 -25.05 -23.75 19.16
C LEU A 69 -23.68 -23.86 19.84
N ASP A 70 -23.20 -25.08 20.08
CA ASP A 70 -21.83 -25.29 20.55
C ASP A 70 -20.83 -25.02 19.41
N THR A 71 -20.27 -23.82 19.41
CA THR A 71 -19.24 -23.40 18.45
C THR A 71 -17.83 -23.82 18.86
N SER A 72 -17.64 -24.37 20.07
CA SER A 72 -16.31 -24.68 20.63
C SER A 72 -15.59 -25.79 19.86
N VAL A 73 -16.34 -26.75 19.31
CA VAL A 73 -15.87 -27.85 18.44
C VAL A 73 -15.14 -27.36 17.17
N TYR A 74 -15.39 -26.13 16.72
CA TYR A 74 -14.78 -25.57 15.52
C TYR A 74 -13.55 -24.70 15.79
N ARG A 75 -13.28 -24.34 17.04
CA ARG A 75 -12.16 -23.45 17.42
C ARG A 75 -10.81 -23.99 16.95
N HIS A 76 -10.64 -25.31 17.00
CA HIS A 76 -9.41 -26.01 16.62
C HIS A 76 -9.30 -26.24 15.09
N LYS A 77 -10.36 -25.93 14.33
CA LYS A 77 -10.43 -26.10 12.87
C LYS A 77 -10.30 -24.77 12.12
N GLN A 78 -10.04 -23.67 12.82
CA GLN A 78 -9.88 -22.37 12.20
C GLN A 78 -8.57 -22.33 11.41
N THR A 79 -8.63 -21.83 10.17
CA THR A 79 -7.44 -21.62 9.36
C THR A 79 -6.60 -20.46 9.90
N VAL A 80 -5.27 -20.62 9.86
CA VAL A 80 -4.35 -19.57 10.30
C VAL A 80 -4.30 -18.47 9.24
N LYS A 81 -4.53 -17.22 9.66
CA LYS A 81 -4.25 -16.06 8.83
C LYS A 81 -2.74 -15.79 8.82
N VAL A 82 -2.07 -16.14 7.74
CA VAL A 82 -0.64 -15.86 7.57
C VAL A 82 -0.44 -14.35 7.42
N GLN A 83 0.25 -13.74 8.37
CA GLN A 83 0.65 -12.34 8.29
C GLN A 83 2.09 -12.24 7.77
N PRO A 84 2.39 -11.30 6.86
CA PRO A 84 3.76 -11.05 6.43
C PRO A 84 4.64 -10.71 7.63
N LYS A 85 5.90 -11.17 7.65
CA LYS A 85 6.84 -10.81 8.70
C LYS A 85 7.06 -9.29 8.75
N ASP A 86 7.12 -8.77 9.96
CA ASP A 86 7.49 -7.37 10.22
C ASP A 86 8.98 -7.14 9.94
N THR A 87 9.39 -5.87 9.95
CA THR A 87 10.80 -5.49 9.88
C THR A 87 11.60 -6.07 11.04
N MET A 88 12.85 -6.41 10.77
CA MET A 88 13.79 -6.81 11.82
C MET A 88 14.18 -5.58 12.67
N PRO A 89 14.15 -5.69 14.01
CA PRO A 89 14.55 -4.60 14.88
C PRO A 89 16.02 -4.24 14.64
N ALA A 90 16.35 -2.95 14.75
CA ALA A 90 17.73 -2.50 14.65
C ALA A 90 18.59 -3.16 15.74
N PRO A 91 19.79 -3.68 15.41
CA PRO A 91 20.77 -4.06 16.41
C PRO A 91 21.11 -2.90 17.35
N LYS A 92 21.58 -3.20 18.56
CA LYS A 92 21.91 -2.16 19.56
C LYS A 92 22.96 -1.19 18.99
N GLY A 93 22.63 0.11 18.99
CA GLY A 93 23.49 1.17 18.46
C GLY A 93 23.34 1.46 16.96
N PHE A 94 22.49 0.71 16.25
CA PHE A 94 22.29 0.87 14.79
C PHE A 94 21.03 1.70 14.47
N SER A 95 20.17 1.95 15.46
CA SER A 95 18.96 2.77 15.31
C SER A 95 19.30 4.26 15.22
N PRO A 96 18.71 5.01 14.28
CA PRO A 96 18.90 6.46 14.23
C PRO A 96 18.21 7.17 15.39
N SER A 97 18.69 8.35 15.76
CA SER A 97 18.03 9.18 16.79
C SER A 97 16.74 9.81 16.26
N GLY A 98 15.77 10.05 17.15
CA GLY A 98 14.50 10.69 16.77
C GLY A 98 14.66 12.11 16.20
N THR A 99 15.70 12.85 16.60
CA THR A 99 16.04 14.16 16.02
C THR A 99 16.56 14.03 14.60
N TRP A 100 17.42 13.04 14.33
CA TRP A 100 17.90 12.74 12.99
C TRP A 100 16.73 12.35 12.06
N VAL A 101 15.83 11.48 12.52
CA VAL A 101 14.63 11.07 11.75
C VAL A 101 13.81 12.29 11.32
N LYS A 102 13.47 13.18 12.26
CA LYS A 102 12.72 14.41 11.96
C LYS A 102 13.43 15.30 10.95
N MET A 103 14.74 15.47 11.10
CA MET A 103 15.56 16.27 10.19
C MET A 103 15.57 15.69 8.77
N GLN A 104 15.75 14.38 8.60
CA GLN A 104 15.75 13.74 7.28
C GLN A 104 14.39 13.85 6.58
N VAL A 105 13.30 13.65 7.32
CA VAL A 105 11.95 13.83 6.77
C VAL A 105 11.74 15.27 6.30
N ALA A 106 12.19 16.27 7.08
CA ALA A 106 12.09 17.67 6.68
C ALA A 106 12.90 17.98 5.39
N HIS A 107 14.15 17.50 5.31
CA HIS A 107 14.98 17.64 4.11
C HIS A 107 14.34 16.99 2.88
N PHE A 108 13.75 15.80 3.08
CA PHE A 108 13.08 15.07 2.02
C PHE A 108 11.85 15.82 1.49
N VAL A 109 11.05 16.43 2.38
CA VAL A 109 9.93 17.29 1.98
C VAL A 109 10.41 18.45 1.11
N THR A 110 11.48 19.15 1.51
CA THR A 110 12.04 20.26 0.74
C THR A 110 12.53 19.80 -0.64
N LEU A 111 13.21 18.64 -0.71
CA LEU A 111 13.65 18.07 -1.98
C LEU A 111 12.48 17.80 -2.92
N ARG A 112 11.40 17.20 -2.41
CA ARG A 112 10.19 16.91 -3.19
C ARG A 112 9.55 18.17 -3.73
N GLN A 113 9.44 19.22 -2.92
CA GLN A 113 8.93 20.51 -3.38
C GLN A 113 9.77 21.09 -4.52
N LYS A 114 11.10 20.98 -4.43
CA LYS A 114 12.01 21.41 -5.51
C LYS A 114 11.80 20.60 -6.79
N ILE A 115 11.67 19.28 -6.70
CA ILE A 115 11.42 18.39 -7.85
C ILE A 115 10.07 18.72 -8.49
N LEU A 116 9.02 18.94 -7.69
CA LEU A 116 7.69 19.31 -8.19
C LEU A 116 7.71 20.65 -8.93
N ARG A 117 8.38 21.67 -8.36
CA ARG A 117 8.57 22.96 -9.02
C ARG A 117 9.32 22.80 -10.34
N PHE A 118 10.36 21.98 -10.35
CA PHE A 118 11.14 21.71 -11.56
C PHE A 118 10.31 21.00 -12.64
N LYS A 119 9.52 19.98 -12.27
CA LYS A 119 8.58 19.32 -13.19
C LYS A 119 7.57 20.32 -13.78
N ALA A 120 7.07 21.26 -12.98
CA ALA A 120 6.15 22.29 -13.44
C ALA A 120 6.81 23.29 -14.43
N LEU A 121 8.05 23.70 -14.19
CA LEU A 121 8.82 24.55 -15.13
C LEU A 121 9.12 23.81 -16.45
N MET A 122 9.43 22.52 -16.35
CA MET A 122 9.64 21.66 -17.51
C MET A 122 8.38 21.51 -18.37
N ALA A 123 7.21 21.34 -17.74
CA ALA A 123 5.94 21.29 -18.46
C ALA A 123 5.64 22.59 -19.21
N LYS A 124 6.08 23.74 -18.68
CA LYS A 124 5.97 25.06 -19.32
C LYS A 124 7.02 25.32 -20.42
N LYS A 125 7.90 24.35 -20.72
CA LYS A 125 9.04 24.45 -21.66
C LYS A 125 10.01 25.59 -21.35
N ASP A 126 10.05 26.05 -20.10
CA ASP A 126 10.88 27.18 -19.65
C ASP A 126 12.36 26.77 -19.46
N VAL A 127 12.68 25.48 -19.60
CA VAL A 127 14.02 24.93 -19.37
C VAL A 127 14.44 24.02 -20.53
N GLY A 128 15.54 24.36 -21.21
CA GLY A 128 16.13 23.57 -22.29
C GLY A 128 16.92 22.38 -21.77
N ILE A 129 16.25 21.25 -21.51
CA ILE A 129 16.92 20.01 -21.07
C ILE A 129 17.14 19.07 -22.26
N PRO A 130 18.34 18.47 -22.42
CA PRO A 130 18.61 17.47 -23.45
C PRO A 130 17.54 16.37 -23.48
N ASN A 131 17.01 16.05 -24.66
CA ASN A 131 15.95 15.08 -24.84
C ASN A 131 16.50 13.65 -24.65
N VAL A 132 16.31 13.10 -23.45
CA VAL A 132 16.66 11.70 -23.16
C VAL A 132 15.42 10.86 -23.43
N LYS A 133 15.51 9.94 -24.42
CA LYS A 133 14.48 8.93 -24.64
C LYS A 133 14.56 7.91 -23.50
N LEU A 134 13.52 7.85 -22.67
CA LEU A 134 13.43 6.87 -21.59
C LEU A 134 12.94 5.51 -22.13
N PRO A 135 13.35 4.38 -21.51
CA PRO A 135 12.77 3.09 -21.81
C PRO A 135 11.27 3.05 -21.54
N GLN A 136 10.58 2.11 -22.17
CA GLN A 136 9.18 1.82 -21.82
C GLN A 136 9.09 1.31 -20.38
N HIS A 137 8.02 1.66 -19.66
CA HIS A 137 7.89 1.32 -18.25
C HIS A 137 7.92 -0.20 -17.97
N ASN A 138 7.45 -1.02 -18.92
CA ASN A 138 7.45 -2.49 -18.81
C ASN A 138 8.76 -3.16 -19.25
N ASP A 139 9.76 -2.39 -19.71
CA ASP A 139 11.03 -2.93 -20.18
C ASP A 139 12.08 -2.99 -19.06
N ALA A 140 11.98 -4.03 -18.24
CA ALA A 140 12.88 -4.24 -17.10
C ALA A 140 14.36 -4.28 -17.52
N GLU A 141 14.69 -4.87 -18.67
CA GLU A 141 16.07 -5.03 -19.10
C GLU A 141 16.69 -3.69 -19.49
N SER A 142 15.97 -2.87 -20.27
CA SER A 142 16.45 -1.53 -20.63
C SER A 142 16.55 -0.61 -19.43
N TRP A 143 15.64 -0.70 -18.45
CA TRP A 143 15.78 0.03 -17.18
C TRP A 143 16.99 -0.44 -16.38
N CYS A 144 17.25 -1.75 -16.33
CA CYS A 144 18.43 -2.30 -15.67
C CYS A 144 19.72 -1.80 -16.31
N ARG A 145 19.79 -1.83 -17.65
CA ARG A 145 20.93 -1.29 -18.42
C ARG A 145 21.10 0.22 -18.20
N LEU A 146 20.02 0.98 -18.14
CA LEU A 146 20.08 2.41 -17.86
C LEU A 146 20.62 2.68 -16.44
N CYS A 147 20.10 2.00 -15.42
CA CYS A 147 20.43 2.25 -14.02
C CYS A 147 21.81 1.70 -13.62
N PHE A 148 22.22 0.53 -14.15
CA PHE A 148 23.42 -0.19 -13.72
C PHE A 148 24.47 -0.43 -14.81
N GLY A 149 24.13 -0.27 -16.09
CA GLY A 149 25.12 -0.16 -17.17
C GLY A 149 25.90 -1.39 -17.58
N ARG A 150 25.70 -2.56 -16.95
CA ARG A 150 26.12 -3.91 -17.42
C ARG A 150 25.65 -4.96 -16.41
N LEU A 151 24.47 -5.56 -16.61
CA LEU A 151 24.14 -6.80 -15.94
C LEU A 151 24.70 -7.96 -16.78
N GLN A 152 25.96 -8.32 -16.55
CA GLN A 152 26.49 -9.58 -17.08
C GLN A 152 25.95 -10.72 -16.21
N LEU A 153 24.76 -11.22 -16.53
CA LEU A 153 24.42 -12.60 -16.17
C LEU A 153 25.09 -13.50 -17.21
N LYS A 154 26.33 -13.91 -16.96
CA LYS A 154 27.01 -14.88 -17.83
C LYS A 154 26.30 -16.22 -17.77
N THR A 155 25.68 -16.62 -18.87
CA THR A 155 25.82 -17.97 -19.44
C THR A 155 25.68 -17.92 -20.97
N THR A 156 26.84 -18.13 -21.63
CA THR A 156 27.10 -18.55 -23.03
C THR A 156 26.52 -17.76 -24.21
N GLY A 157 27.43 -17.09 -24.95
CA GLY A 157 27.42 -17.09 -26.43
C GLY A 157 26.84 -15.86 -27.15
N GLU A 158 27.74 -15.17 -27.86
CA GLU A 158 27.55 -14.51 -29.17
C GLU A 158 26.84 -13.14 -29.28
N ASP A 159 27.68 -12.15 -29.62
CA ASP A 159 27.57 -11.06 -30.60
C ASP A 159 26.22 -10.41 -30.95
N GLY A 160 26.23 -9.08 -30.93
CA GLY A 160 25.22 -8.25 -31.59
C GLY A 160 25.28 -6.78 -31.19
N SER A 161 26.18 -6.02 -31.82
CA SER A 161 26.22 -4.55 -31.73
C SER A 161 24.98 -3.91 -32.35
N SER A 162 24.33 -2.99 -31.64
CA SER A 162 23.43 -2.02 -32.27
C SER A 162 23.55 -0.67 -31.58
N GLU A 163 24.17 0.28 -32.29
CA GLU A 163 24.35 1.65 -31.85
C GLU A 163 23.04 2.43 -31.99
N THR A 164 22.58 3.04 -30.90
CA THR A 164 21.72 4.22 -30.95
C THR A 164 22.27 5.28 -30.00
N SER A 165 22.35 6.49 -30.52
CA SER A 165 23.10 7.62 -29.99
C SER A 165 22.53 8.20 -28.70
N SER A 166 23.44 8.67 -27.84
CA SER A 166 23.30 9.64 -26.72
C SER A 166 22.90 9.15 -25.31
N LEU A 167 23.82 8.41 -24.69
CA LEU A 167 24.47 8.69 -23.38
C LEU A 167 25.74 7.81 -23.41
N GLN A 168 26.94 8.39 -23.34
CA GLN A 168 28.17 7.58 -23.28
C GLN A 168 28.13 6.75 -21.99
N ASN A 169 27.77 5.48 -22.12
CA ASN A 169 27.65 4.55 -21.00
C ASN A 169 28.98 3.82 -20.91
N ASP A 170 29.88 4.32 -20.06
CA ASP A 170 31.21 3.74 -19.78
C ASP A 170 31.13 2.38 -19.05
N GLY A 171 30.06 1.61 -19.26
CA GLY A 171 29.75 0.37 -18.56
C GLY A 171 29.30 0.53 -17.10
N ASN A 172 29.12 1.76 -16.63
CA ASN A 172 28.90 2.06 -15.20
C ASN A 172 27.48 2.50 -14.82
N GLY A 173 26.55 2.58 -15.76
CA GLY A 173 25.15 2.91 -15.48
C GLY A 173 24.95 4.40 -15.18
N THR A 174 23.79 4.92 -15.53
CA THR A 174 23.46 6.33 -15.39
C THR A 174 22.90 6.60 -13.99
N PRO A 175 23.39 7.63 -13.26
CA PRO A 175 22.78 8.03 -11.99
C PRO A 175 21.37 8.61 -12.22
N PRO A 176 20.52 8.69 -11.17
CA PRO A 176 19.18 9.26 -11.27
C PRO A 176 19.22 10.79 -11.42
N LEU A 177 19.62 11.26 -12.60
CA LEU A 177 19.70 12.68 -12.91
C LEU A 177 18.31 13.30 -12.91
N LEU A 178 18.23 14.58 -12.54
CA LEU A 178 16.96 15.32 -12.55
C LEU A 178 16.34 15.36 -13.95
N SER A 179 17.15 15.36 -15.02
CA SER A 179 16.70 15.26 -16.42
C SER A 179 15.98 13.95 -16.76
N ILE A 180 16.29 12.87 -16.04
CA ILE A 180 15.64 11.55 -16.19
C ILE A 180 14.40 11.51 -15.30
N ILE A 181 14.59 11.75 -14.00
CA ILE A 181 13.55 11.66 -12.98
C ILE A 181 12.38 12.63 -13.23
N ALA A 182 12.68 13.84 -13.74
CA ALA A 182 11.65 14.83 -14.07
C ALA A 182 10.72 14.37 -15.20
N ARG A 183 11.19 13.48 -16.09
CA ARG A 183 10.45 12.98 -17.25
C ARG A 183 9.62 11.73 -16.96
N MET A 184 9.88 11.05 -15.85
CA MET A 184 9.10 9.87 -15.46
C MET A 184 7.69 10.29 -15.03
N ASP A 185 6.70 9.66 -15.65
CA ASP A 185 5.32 9.69 -15.19
C ASP A 185 5.13 8.76 -13.98
N GLN A 186 3.96 8.81 -13.34
CA GLN A 186 3.72 8.02 -12.12
C GLN A 186 3.77 6.51 -12.35
N PRO A 187 3.15 5.95 -13.42
CA PRO A 187 3.27 4.53 -13.73
C PRO A 187 4.74 4.09 -13.89
N THR A 188 5.57 4.87 -14.58
CA THR A 188 7.00 4.56 -14.74
C THR A 188 7.72 4.61 -13.40
N VAL A 189 7.49 5.61 -12.54
CA VAL A 189 8.12 5.68 -11.21
C VAL A 189 7.78 4.45 -10.36
N ILE A 190 6.51 4.03 -10.35
CA ILE A 190 6.05 2.87 -9.59
C ILE A 190 6.69 1.58 -10.15
N LYS A 191 6.68 1.41 -11.47
CA LYS A 191 7.22 0.19 -12.11
C LYS A 191 8.73 0.06 -11.97
N VAL A 192 9.45 1.18 -12.08
CA VAL A 192 10.90 1.20 -11.85
C VAL A 192 11.22 0.98 -10.36
N LEU A 193 10.41 1.49 -9.44
CA LEU A 193 10.55 1.18 -8.01
C LEU A 193 10.40 -0.33 -7.75
N GLU A 194 9.37 -0.97 -8.32
CA GLU A 194 9.18 -2.42 -8.27
C GLU A 194 10.43 -3.16 -8.78
N TYR A 195 10.95 -2.80 -9.95
CA TYR A 195 12.17 -3.42 -10.48
C TYR A 195 13.36 -3.27 -9.54
N HIS A 196 13.58 -2.08 -8.99
CA HIS A 196 14.66 -1.86 -8.04
C HIS A 196 14.50 -2.68 -6.75
N VAL A 197 13.28 -2.89 -6.26
CA VAL A 197 13.03 -3.77 -5.10
C VAL A 197 13.31 -5.23 -5.43
N ASN A 198 12.88 -5.71 -6.61
CA ASN A 198 13.16 -7.09 -7.05
C ASN A 198 14.67 -7.32 -7.26
N TRP A 199 15.38 -6.36 -7.85
CA TRP A 199 16.83 -6.45 -8.02
C TRP A 199 17.58 -6.41 -6.69
N LEU A 200 17.09 -5.63 -5.72
CA LEU A 200 17.66 -5.59 -4.37
C LEU A 200 17.67 -6.96 -3.71
N GLU A 201 16.58 -7.72 -3.85
CA GLU A 201 16.48 -9.08 -3.31
C GLU A 201 17.47 -10.04 -3.98
N ALA A 202 17.71 -9.90 -5.28
CA ALA A 202 18.58 -10.78 -6.05
C ALA A 202 20.08 -10.46 -5.93
N THR A 203 20.47 -9.17 -5.94
CA THR A 203 21.88 -8.75 -6.03
C THR A 203 22.44 -8.15 -4.73
N GLY A 204 21.58 -7.84 -3.77
CA GLY A 204 21.96 -7.08 -2.58
C GLY A 204 22.02 -5.56 -2.83
N PHE A 205 22.28 -4.82 -1.76
CA PHE A 205 22.21 -3.35 -1.76
C PHE A 205 23.52 -2.71 -2.22
N THR A 206 23.40 -1.73 -3.11
CA THR A 206 24.54 -0.90 -3.56
C THR A 206 24.22 0.58 -3.38
N ARG A 207 25.25 1.40 -3.16
CA ARG A 207 25.11 2.87 -3.04
C ARG A 207 24.39 3.51 -4.23
N ARG A 208 24.65 3.01 -5.44
CA ARG A 208 23.98 3.46 -6.66
C ARG A 208 22.47 3.15 -6.62
N GLN A 209 22.12 1.96 -6.15
CA GLN A 209 20.73 1.57 -5.98
C GLN A 209 20.04 2.41 -4.90
N GLY A 210 20.75 2.75 -3.81
CA GLY A 210 20.29 3.68 -2.79
C GLY A 210 19.94 5.07 -3.35
N GLN A 211 20.78 5.61 -4.24
CA GLN A 211 20.50 6.88 -4.94
C GLN A 211 19.23 6.78 -5.80
N TRP A 212 19.07 5.69 -6.55
CA TRP A 212 17.87 5.45 -7.35
C TRP A 212 16.63 5.34 -6.47
N PHE A 213 16.66 4.55 -5.39
CA PHE A 213 15.56 4.48 -4.43
C PHE A 213 15.20 5.86 -3.91
N TYR A 214 16.16 6.63 -3.40
CA TYR A 214 15.90 7.95 -2.85
C TYR A 214 15.26 8.91 -3.88
N SER A 215 15.73 8.89 -5.13
CA SER A 215 15.17 9.71 -6.22
C SER A 215 13.79 9.26 -6.68
N LEU A 216 13.52 7.96 -6.72
CA LEU A 216 12.21 7.38 -7.05
C LEU A 216 11.21 7.70 -5.95
N LEU A 217 11.59 7.50 -4.68
CA LEU A 217 10.80 7.91 -3.52
C LEU A 217 10.49 9.39 -3.55
N ALA A 218 11.46 10.25 -3.89
CA ALA A 218 11.22 11.69 -4.00
C ALA A 218 10.24 12.05 -5.14
N SER A 219 10.05 11.16 -6.12
CA SER A 219 9.17 11.39 -7.28
C SER A 219 7.83 10.70 -7.21
N LEU A 220 7.64 9.81 -6.23
CA LEU A 220 6.41 9.07 -5.98
C LEU A 220 5.33 9.99 -5.41
N GLN A 221 4.20 10.15 -6.09
CA GLN A 221 3.14 11.08 -5.66
C GLN A 221 2.22 10.47 -4.58
N LYS A 222 1.60 11.33 -3.77
CA LYS A 222 0.53 10.97 -2.84
C LYS A 222 -0.82 11.41 -3.43
N PRO A 223 -1.94 10.70 -3.19
CA PRO A 223 -2.06 9.50 -2.33
C PRO A 223 -1.40 8.26 -2.94
N LEU A 224 -0.84 7.41 -2.09
CA LEU A 224 -0.19 6.16 -2.52
C LEU A 224 -1.25 5.11 -2.88
N THR A 225 -0.98 4.34 -3.93
CA THR A 225 -1.77 3.14 -4.21
C THR A 225 -1.42 2.02 -3.22
N PRO A 226 -2.34 1.09 -2.93
CA PRO A 226 -2.06 -0.06 -2.07
C PRO A 226 -0.84 -0.87 -2.53
N GLU A 227 -0.66 -1.00 -3.85
CA GLU A 227 0.51 -1.63 -4.46
C GLU A 227 1.81 -0.89 -4.15
N SER A 228 1.83 0.44 -4.32
CA SER A 228 2.98 1.27 -3.98
C SER A 228 3.34 1.12 -2.49
N CYS A 229 2.33 1.12 -1.61
CA CYS A 229 2.53 0.85 -0.18
C CYS A 229 3.17 -0.53 0.03
N SER A 230 2.70 -1.57 -0.65
CA SER A 230 3.29 -2.92 -0.57
C SER A 230 4.77 -2.94 -0.95
N TRP A 231 5.14 -2.31 -2.06
CA TRP A 231 6.54 -2.21 -2.51
C TRP A 231 7.43 -1.45 -1.52
N LEU A 232 6.94 -0.34 -0.97
CA LEU A 232 7.65 0.42 0.07
C LEU A 232 7.87 -0.41 1.34
N ARG A 233 6.85 -1.14 1.79
CA ARG A 233 6.94 -2.02 2.95
C ARG A 233 7.93 -3.17 2.69
N HIS A 234 7.92 -3.74 1.49
CA HIS A 234 8.86 -4.79 1.11
C HIS A 234 10.30 -4.27 1.08
N LEU A 235 10.54 -3.08 0.53
CA LEU A 235 11.83 -2.38 0.59
C LEU A 235 12.30 -2.23 2.04
N ALA A 236 11.47 -1.68 2.93
CA ALA A 236 11.83 -1.48 4.33
C ALA A 236 12.16 -2.81 5.05
N ARG A 237 11.42 -3.88 4.76
CA ARG A 237 11.72 -5.22 5.28
C ARG A 237 13.09 -5.71 4.82
N ILE A 238 13.39 -5.67 3.52
CA ILE A 238 14.70 -6.07 3.00
C ILE A 238 15.81 -5.20 3.60
N SER A 239 15.62 -3.88 3.67
CA SER A 239 16.57 -2.96 4.30
C SER A 239 16.82 -3.30 5.77
N SER A 240 15.79 -3.67 6.52
CA SER A 240 15.92 -4.07 7.93
C SER A 240 16.68 -5.40 8.09
N ILE A 241 16.47 -6.35 7.19
CA ILE A 241 17.18 -7.63 7.17
C ILE A 241 18.66 -7.39 6.85
N LEU A 242 18.96 -6.61 5.79
CA LEU A 242 20.33 -6.26 5.43
C LEU A 242 21.03 -5.52 6.58
N ARG A 243 20.36 -4.56 7.21
CA ARG A 243 20.88 -3.86 8.38
C ARG A 243 21.24 -4.80 9.52
N ALA A 244 20.44 -5.84 9.76
CA ALA A 244 20.71 -6.83 10.80
C ALA A 244 21.91 -7.75 10.49
N THR A 245 22.35 -7.82 9.23
CA THR A 245 23.55 -8.60 8.83
C THR A 245 24.86 -7.81 8.93
N LEU A 246 24.80 -6.49 9.13
CA LEU A 246 25.97 -5.62 9.25
C LEU A 246 26.73 -5.90 10.56
N LYS A 247 28.06 -5.80 10.51
CA LYS A 247 28.94 -6.11 11.65
C LYS A 247 29.32 -4.87 12.43
N SER A 248 29.46 -3.73 11.75
CA SER A 248 29.92 -2.48 12.35
C SER A 248 28.92 -1.34 12.13
N PRO A 249 28.71 -0.46 13.12
CA PRO A 249 27.88 0.74 12.98
C PRO A 249 28.52 1.84 12.10
N GLU A 250 29.79 1.71 11.74
CA GLU A 250 30.51 2.72 10.94
C GLU A 250 30.35 2.52 9.42
N GLU A 251 29.66 1.47 8.99
CA GLU A 251 29.45 1.20 7.57
C GLU A 251 28.56 2.28 6.93
N GLU A 252 28.99 2.90 5.82
CA GLU A 252 28.19 3.92 5.12
C GLU A 252 26.80 3.40 4.73
N VAL A 253 26.74 2.10 4.38
CA VAL A 253 25.51 1.38 4.01
C VAL A 253 24.45 1.44 5.12
N LEU A 254 24.85 1.45 6.40
CA LEU A 254 23.93 1.57 7.52
C LEU A 254 23.08 2.84 7.43
N HIS A 255 23.73 3.97 7.14
CA HIS A 255 23.07 5.26 7.06
C HIS A 255 22.06 5.32 5.91
N GLU A 256 22.40 4.69 4.78
CA GLU A 256 21.52 4.59 3.61
C GLU A 256 20.30 3.71 3.91
N LEU A 257 20.49 2.55 4.54
CA LEU A 257 19.38 1.66 4.94
C LEU A 257 18.47 2.32 5.98
N ASN A 258 19.04 2.98 6.99
CA ASN A 258 18.29 3.72 7.99
C ASN A 258 17.48 4.86 7.37
N LEU A 259 18.04 5.55 6.37
CA LEU A 259 17.33 6.60 5.64
C LEU A 259 16.12 6.03 4.89
N LEU A 260 16.27 4.91 4.18
CA LEU A 260 15.16 4.28 3.46
C LEU A 260 14.03 3.84 4.40
N ILE A 261 14.37 3.14 5.50
CA ILE A 261 13.40 2.72 6.52
C ILE A 261 12.70 3.95 7.13
N CYS A 262 13.48 4.98 7.48
CA CYS A 262 12.97 6.23 8.03
C CYS A 262 11.93 6.90 7.12
N LEU A 263 12.23 7.01 5.82
CA LEU A 263 11.31 7.62 4.85
C LEU A 263 10.05 6.79 4.65
N VAL A 264 10.18 5.47 4.50
CA VAL A 264 9.01 4.58 4.38
C VAL A 264 8.10 4.70 5.61
N ALA A 265 8.68 4.63 6.81
CA ALA A 265 7.90 4.62 8.03
C ALA A 265 7.31 5.99 8.41
N ASN A 266 8.10 7.06 8.30
CA ASN A 266 7.72 8.39 8.81
C ASN A 266 7.19 9.33 7.73
N TYR A 267 7.68 9.24 6.49
CA TYR A 267 7.20 10.11 5.41
C TYR A 267 6.03 9.49 4.65
N PHE A 268 6.06 8.19 4.38
CA PHE A 268 4.98 7.47 3.67
C PHE A 268 3.98 6.78 4.61
N ASP A 269 3.98 7.19 5.88
CA ASP A 269 2.96 6.84 6.88
C ASP A 269 2.89 5.34 7.23
N GLN A 270 3.93 4.54 6.93
CA GLN A 270 4.05 3.13 7.31
C GLN A 270 4.62 2.98 8.74
N ARG A 271 3.99 3.62 9.72
CA ARG A 271 4.54 3.82 11.07
C ARG A 271 4.80 2.53 11.85
N ASP A 272 4.11 1.44 11.50
CA ASP A 272 4.33 0.12 12.09
C ASP A 272 5.74 -0.45 11.81
N LEU A 273 6.41 0.05 10.77
CA LEU A 273 7.78 -0.31 10.39
C LEU A 273 8.85 0.63 10.96
N ALA A 274 8.45 1.63 11.76
CA ALA A 274 9.40 2.58 12.33
C ALA A 274 10.30 1.89 13.37
N ASP A 275 11.57 2.32 13.40
CA ASP A 275 12.47 1.93 14.48
C ASP A 275 11.93 2.47 15.80
N LYS A 276 11.65 1.54 16.73
CA LYS A 276 11.26 1.88 18.10
C LYS A 276 12.49 2.44 18.80
N THR A 277 12.52 3.76 18.98
CA THR A 277 13.54 4.49 19.73
C THR A 277 13.16 4.57 21.20
#